data_AF-A0A958ZR44-F1
#
_entry.id   AF-A0A958ZR44-F1
#
_cell.length_a   1.000
_cell.length_b   1.000
_cell.length_c   1.000
_cell.angle_alpha   90.00
_cell.angle_beta   90.00
_cell.angle_gamma   90.00
#
_symmetry.space_group_name_H-M   'P 1'
#
loop_
_entity.id
_entity.type
_entity.pdbx_description
1 polymer ?
#
loop_
_entity_poly.entity_id
_entity_poly.type
_entity_poly.pdbx_seq_one_letter_code
_entity_poly.pdbx_strand_id
1 'polypeptide(L)' 'MFTLDSKFKSVMLEALEEYMFKLSLELDNLKGQALTPYRKELTKKQELVEELQHLISRG' A
#
# COMPACT_ATOMS: atom_id res chain seq x y z
N MET A 1 -10.76 -21.85 6.96
CA MET A 1 -11.01 -20.54 6.35
C MET A 1 -10.91 -19.53 7.49
N PHE A 2 -9.83 -18.73 7.54
CA PHE A 2 -9.69 -17.69 8.56
C PHE A 2 -10.65 -16.56 8.21
N THR A 3 -11.79 -16.48 8.88
CA THR A 3 -12.67 -15.30 8.81
C THR A 3 -12.04 -14.21 9.66
N LEU A 4 -11.42 -13.23 9.02
CA LEU A 4 -11.05 -11.97 9.67
C LEU A 4 -12.32 -11.35 10.25
N ASP A 5 -12.32 -11.04 11.54
CA ASP A 5 -13.42 -10.30 12.14
C ASP A 5 -13.58 -8.97 11.39
N SER A 6 -14.81 -8.61 11.05
CA SER A 6 -15.14 -7.40 10.26
C SER A 6 -14.50 -6.14 10.86
N LYS A 7 -14.39 -6.11 12.20
CA LYS A 7 -13.71 -5.03 12.92
C LYS A 7 -12.22 -4.92 12.57
N PHE A 8 -11.49 -6.03 12.48
CA PHE A 8 -10.07 -6.01 12.14
C PHE A 8 -9.84 -5.71 10.67
N LYS A 9 -10.73 -6.18 9.79
CA LYS A 9 -10.70 -5.87 8.36
C LYS A 9 -10.71 -4.36 8.10
N SER A 10 -11.62 -3.62 8.75
CA SER A 10 -11.71 -2.16 8.60
C SER A 10 -10.42 -1.46 9.06
N VAL A 11 -9.91 -1.82 10.24
CA VAL A 11 -8.69 -1.20 10.81
C VAL A 11 -7.46 -1.49 9.94
N MET A 12 -7.36 -2.70 9.40
CA MET A 12 -6.25 -3.05 8.50
C MET A 12 -6.32 -2.29 7.17
N LEU A 13 -7.52 -2.14 6.60
CA LEU A 13 -7.70 -1.37 5.36
C LEU A 13 -7.35 0.10 5.55
N GLU A 14 -7.80 0.70 6.65
CA GLU A 14 -7.47 2.10 7.01
C GLU A 14 -5.95 2.31 7.15
N ALA A 15 -5.27 1.40 7.86
CA ALA A 15 -3.81 1.46 7.99
C ALA A 15 -3.08 1.32 6.65
N LEU A 16 -3.58 0.45 5.75
CA LEU A 16 -3.02 0.28 4.41
C LEU A 16 -3.28 1.50 3.52
N GLU A 17 -4.43 2.15 3.63
CA GLU A 17 -4.74 3.40 2.93
C GLU A 17 -3.79 4.53 3.38
N GLU A 18 -3.58 4.69 4.68
CA GLU A 18 -2.63 5.69 5.20
C GLU A 18 -1.20 5.41 4.71
N TYR A 19 -0.80 4.13 4.68
CA TYR A 19 0.53 3.76 4.18
C TYR A 19 0.67 3.99 2.67
N MET A 20 -0.37 3.68 1.88
CA MET A 20 -0.42 3.98 0.45
C MET A 20 -0.29 5.48 0.18
N PHE A 21 -0.96 6.31 0.98
CA PHE A 21 -0.87 7.76 0.89
C PHE A 21 0.57 8.26 1.14
N LYS A 22 1.24 7.75 2.18
CA LYS A 22 2.64 8.10 2.48
C LYS A 22 3.60 7.71 1.35
N LEU A 23 3.44 6.51 0.79
CA LEU A 23 4.23 6.06 -0.37
C LEU A 23 4.00 6.97 -1.59
N SER A 24 2.75 7.39 -1.81
CA SER A 24 2.38 8.27 -2.92
C SER A 24 3.02 9.66 -2.78
N LEU A 25 3.02 10.24 -1.58
CA LEU A 25 3.71 11.50 -1.30
C LEU A 25 5.21 11.40 -1.58
N GLU A 26 5.83 10.31 -1.15
CA GLU A 26 7.26 10.12 -1.33
C GLU A 26 7.64 9.93 -2.82
N LEU A 27 6.83 9.19 -3.56
CA LEU A 27 7.01 9.04 -5.01
C LEU A 27 6.77 10.33 -5.78
N ASP A 28 5.82 11.16 -5.34
CA ASP A 28 5.55 12.46 -5.97
C ASP A 28 6.74 13.43 -5.78
N ASN A 29 7.38 13.40 -4.62
CA ASN A 29 8.64 14.14 -4.38
C ASN A 29 9.78 13.70 -5.32
N LEU A 30 9.73 12.46 -5.83
CA LEU A 30 10.71 11.90 -6.76
C LEU A 30 10.26 11.98 -8.23
N LYS A 31 9.14 12.62 -8.52
CA LYS A 31 8.58 12.73 -9.87
C LYS A 31 9.49 13.55 -10.79
N GLY A 32 9.67 13.08 -12.03
CA GLY A 32 10.59 13.69 -12.99
C GLY A 32 12.08 13.43 -12.71
N GLN A 33 12.44 12.83 -11.57
CA GLN A 33 13.81 12.43 -11.28
C GLN A 33 14.15 11.08 -11.92
N ALA A 34 15.43 10.73 -11.94
CA ALA A 34 15.92 9.46 -12.43
C ALA A 34 15.27 8.27 -11.69
N LEU A 35 15.13 7.14 -12.39
CA LEU A 35 14.60 5.91 -11.80
C LEU A 35 15.67 5.22 -10.93
N THR A 36 15.83 5.71 -9.71
CA THR A 36 16.77 5.15 -8.73
C THR A 36 16.29 3.81 -8.18
N PRO A 37 17.20 2.97 -7.63
CA PRO A 37 16.80 1.76 -6.90
C PRO A 37 15.78 2.04 -5.79
N TYR A 38 15.92 3.17 -5.09
CA TYR A 38 14.99 3.59 -4.06
C TYR A 38 13.59 3.85 -4.61
N ARG A 39 13.48 4.58 -5.72
CA ARG A 39 12.19 4.84 -6.38
C ARG A 39 11.53 3.53 -6.82
N LYS A 40 12.29 2.56 -7.34
CA LYS A 40 11.78 1.23 -7.69
C LYS A 40 11.27 0.47 -6.46
N GLU A 41 11.97 0.57 -5.34
CA GLU A 41 11.53 -0.05 -4.08
C GLU A 41 10.21 0.55 -3.59
N LEU A 42 10.05 1.87 -3.64
CA LEU A 42 8.79 2.54 -3.29
C LEU A 42 7.63 2.13 -4.20
N THR A 43 7.86 2.04 -5.51
CA THR A 43 6.84 1.54 -6.45
C THR A 43 6.45 0.11 -6.13
N LYS A 44 7.42 -0.77 -5.86
CA LYS A 44 7.14 -2.16 -5.47
C LYS A 44 6.35 -2.24 -4.15
N LYS A 45 6.64 -1.35 -3.19
CA LYS A 45 5.87 -1.26 -1.94
C LYS A 45 4.43 -0.86 -2.21
N GLN A 46 4.16 0.09 -3.11
CA GLN A 46 2.79 0.44 -3.49
C GLN A 46 2.04 -0.76 -4.08
N GLU A 47 2.65 -1.47 -5.04
CA GLU A 47 2.04 -2.67 -5.65
C GLU A 47 1.64 -3.71 -4.59
N LEU A 48 2.53 -3.98 -3.64
CA LEU A 48 2.27 -4.94 -2.56
C LEU A 48 1.14 -4.48 -1.61
N VAL A 49 1.05 -3.18 -1.33
CA VAL A 49 -0.03 -2.63 -0.48
C VAL A 49 -1.37 -2.76 -1.19
N GLU A 50 -1.43 -2.48 -2.50
CA GLU A 50 -2.63 -2.64 -3.31
C GLU A 50 -3.09 -4.11 -3.35
N GLU A 51 -2.15 -5.05 -3.55
CA GLU A 51 -2.43 -6.49 -3.47
C GLU A 51 -3.00 -6.89 -2.10
N LEU A 52 -2.42 -6.40 -1.01
CA LEU A 52 -2.90 -6.68 0.35
C LEU A 52 -4.30 -6.11 0.60
N GLN A 53 -4.57 -4.88 0.15
CA GLN A 53 -5.90 -4.28 0.24
C GLN A 53 -6.94 -5.11 -0.53
N HIS A 54 -6.60 -5.61 -1.72
CA HIS A 54 -7.47 -6.50 -2.48
C HIS A 54 -7.71 -7.84 -1.79
N LEU A 55 -6.66 -8.47 -1.23
CA LEU A 55 -6.79 -9.73 -0.50
C LEU A 55 -7.68 -9.57 0.73
N ILE A 56 -7.48 -8.51 1.51
CA ILE A 56 -8.29 -8.23 2.70
C ILE A 56 -9.72 -7.88 2.32
N SER A 57 -9.94 -7.13 1.24
CA SER A 57 -11.27 -6.75 0.78
C SER A 57 -12.09 -7.95 0.28
N ARG A 58 -11.44 -8.93 -0.37
CA ARG A 58 -12.07 -10.13 -0.93
C ARG A 58 -12.22 -11.29 0.06
N GLY A 59 -11.35 -11.35 1.09
CA GLY A 59 -11.42 -12.31 2.19
C GLY A 59 -12.48 -11.94 3.23
#